data_AF-A0A1M7YLP0-F1
#
_entry.id   AF-A0A1M7YLP0-F1
#
_cell.length_a   1.000
_cell.length_b   1.000
_cell.length_c   1.000
_cell.angle_alpha   90.00
_cell.angle_beta   90.00
_cell.angle_gamma   90.00
#
_symmetry.space_group_name_H-M   'P 1'
#
loop_
_entity.id
_entity.type
_entity.pdbx_description
1 polymer ?
#
loop_
_entity_poly.entity_id
_entity_poly.type
_entity_poly.pdbx_seq_one_letter_code
_entity_poly.pdbx_strand_id
1 'polypeptide(L)' 'MVLPDRTCCDCLTNNNAVEFDFGPNWAEAIGQSLYYSIQTGKRAGIALILEKPSDYKYWIRLNTVIEQNALKIDTWMIKQ' A
#
# COMPACT_ATOMS: atom_id res chain seq x y z
N MET A 1 13.28 -4.28 -0.70
CA MET A 1 14.31 -3.86 0.29
C MET A 1 14.08 -4.62 1.58
N VAL A 2 15.09 -5.33 2.10
CA VAL A 2 14.98 -6.04 3.38
C VAL A 2 15.23 -5.09 4.54
N LEU A 3 14.31 -5.08 5.52
CA LEU A 3 14.34 -4.27 6.73
C LEU A 3 15.01 -5.02 7.89
N PRO A 4 15.36 -4.34 9.00
CA PRO A 4 16.10 -4.96 10.12
C PRO A 4 15.43 -6.18 10.76
N ASP A 5 14.10 -6.25 10.66
CA ASP A 5 13.27 -7.36 11.16
C ASP A 5 13.05 -8.49 10.13
N ARG A 6 13.75 -8.41 8.99
CA ARG A 6 13.65 -9.32 7.83
C ARG A 6 12.37 -9.21 7.01
N THR A 7 11.49 -8.25 7.29
CA THR A 7 10.41 -7.92 6.35
C THR A 7 10.98 -7.24 5.11
N CYS A 8 10.24 -7.26 4.00
CA CYS A 8 10.69 -6.68 2.74
C CYS A 8 9.68 -5.67 2.22
N CYS A 9 10.07 -4.39 2.15
CA CYS A 9 9.30 -3.36 1.47
C CYS A 9 9.61 -3.40 -0.03
N ASP A 10 8.59 -3.42 -0.89
CA ASP A 10 8.78 -3.56 -2.34
C ASP A 10 9.57 -2.41 -2.95
N CYS A 11 9.22 -1.17 -2.61
CA CYS A 11 9.88 0.02 -3.14
C CYS A 11 10.10 1.08 -2.07
N LEU A 12 11.36 1.42 -1.81
CA LEU A 12 11.71 2.56 -0.97
C LEU A 12 12.19 3.72 -1.84
N THR A 13 11.56 4.88 -1.67
CA THR A 13 11.98 6.14 -2.27
C THR A 13 12.52 7.09 -1.21
N ASN A 14 12.93 8.29 -1.61
CA ASN A 14 13.35 9.33 -0.66
C ASN A 14 12.24 9.70 0.33
N ASN A 15 10.97 9.55 -0.06
CA ASN A 15 9.81 10.07 0.68
C ASN A 15 8.87 8.99 1.20
N ASN A 16 8.77 7.85 0.49
CA ASN A 16 7.76 6.82 0.72
C ASN A 16 8.37 5.42 0.83
N ALA A 17 7.79 4.59 1.69
CA ALA A 17 7.89 3.14 1.68
C ALA A 17 6.60 2.58 1.06
N VAL A 18 6.71 2.05 -0.15
CA VAL A 18 5.58 1.65 -0.99
C VAL A 18 5.49 0.13 -1.04
N GLU A 19 4.30 -0.38 -0.73
CA GLU A 19 3.94 -1.77 -0.97
C GLU A 19 3.17 -1.94 -2.26
N PHE A 20 3.52 -2.94 -3.05
CA PHE A 20 2.82 -3.32 -4.27
C PHE A 20 2.00 -4.56 -4.00
N ASP A 21 0.71 -4.49 -4.28
CA ASP A 21 -0.15 -5.65 -4.07
C ASP A 21 -1.30 -5.71 -5.07
N PHE A 22 -1.85 -6.91 -5.26
CA PHE A 22 -2.99 -7.13 -6.12
C PHE A 22 -4.29 -6.74 -5.41
N GLY A 23 -5.28 -6.31 -6.21
CA GLY A 23 -6.59 -5.86 -5.74
C GLY A 23 -7.18 -6.69 -4.57
N PRO A 24 -7.28 -8.03 -4.66
CA PRO A 24 -7.82 -8.86 -3.58
C PRO A 24 -7.15 -8.67 -2.21
N ASN A 25 -5.87 -8.31 -2.18
CA ASN A 25 -5.05 -8.17 -0.98
C ASN A 25 -5.02 -6.74 -0.43
N TRP A 26 -5.86 -5.82 -0.94
CA TRP A 26 -5.92 -4.41 -0.54
C TRP A 26 -5.89 -4.17 0.99
N ALA A 27 -6.48 -5.06 1.78
CA ALA A 27 -6.55 -4.93 3.24
C ALA A 27 -5.20 -5.24 3.91
N GLU A 28 -4.45 -6.22 3.39
CA GLU A 28 -3.11 -6.57 3.88
C GLU A 28 -2.11 -5.45 3.58
N ALA A 29 -2.19 -4.88 2.37
CA ALA A 29 -1.36 -3.75 1.94
C ALA A 29 -1.46 -2.52 2.88
N ILE A 30 -2.60 -2.31 3.55
CA ILE A 30 -2.73 -1.26 4.58
C ILE A 30 -1.80 -1.53 5.76
N GLY A 31 -1.82 -2.75 6.29
CA GLY A 31 -0.98 -3.13 7.43
C GLY A 31 0.51 -3.05 7.08
N GLN A 32 0.89 -3.62 5.93
CA GLN A 32 2.26 -3.65 5.45
C GLN A 32 2.80 -2.24 5.20
N SER A 33 2.09 -1.40 4.45
CA SER A 33 2.56 -0.03 4.15
C SER A 33 2.73 0.83 5.41
N LEU A 34 1.82 0.73 6.38
CA LEU A 34 1.95 1.41 7.67
C LEU A 34 3.14 0.88 8.47
N TYR A 35 3.34 -0.43 8.48
CA TYR A 35 4.46 -1.04 9.16
C TYR A 35 5.80 -0.61 8.56
N TYR A 36 5.93 -0.59 7.24
CA TYR A 36 7.15 -0.14 6.58
C TYR A 36 7.40 1.36 6.77
N SER A 37 6.35 2.17 6.84
CA SER A 37 6.44 3.57 7.25
C SER A 37 7.08 3.71 8.64
N ILE A 38 6.68 2.87 9.62
CA ILE A 38 7.28 2.86 10.96
C ILE A 38 8.76 2.45 10.91
N GLN A 39 9.08 1.38 10.17
CA GLN A 39 10.45 0.85 10.09
C GLN A 39 11.43 1.79 9.39
N THR A 40 10.96 2.57 8.42
CA THR A 40 11.81 3.39 7.55
C THR A 40 11.77 4.88 7.89
N GLY A 41 10.79 5.32 8.69
CA GLY A 41 10.50 6.74 8.92
C GLY A 41 9.98 7.48 7.69
N LYS A 42 9.63 6.76 6.61
CA LYS A 42 9.07 7.31 5.37
C LYS A 42 7.54 7.27 5.41
N ARG A 43 6.89 7.98 4.50
CA ARG A 43 5.42 7.93 4.36
C ARG A 43 4.98 6.55 3.86
N ALA A 44 3.87 6.05 4.37
CA ALA A 44 3.25 4.83 3.86
C ALA A 44 2.73 5.06 2.43
N GLY A 45 2.95 4.07 1.56
CA GLY A 45 2.45 4.08 0.20
C GLY A 45 1.91 2.71 -0.22
N ILE A 46 0.87 2.69 -1.05
CA ILE A 46 0.32 1.46 -1.64
C ILE A 46 0.14 1.66 -3.14
N ALA A 47 0.75 0.79 -3.93
CA ALA A 47 0.49 0.64 -5.35
C ALA A 47 -0.41 -0.59 -5.57
N LEU A 48 -1.71 -0.37 -5.79
CA LEU A 48 -2.68 -1.45 -5.95
C LEU A 48 -2.84 -1.80 -7.44
N ILE A 49 -2.54 -3.05 -7.78
CA ILE A 49 -2.61 -3.60 -9.13
C ILE A 49 -4.00 -4.19 -9.37
N LEU A 50 -4.70 -3.67 -10.38
CA LEU A 50 -6.02 -4.15 -10.80
C LEU A 50 -5.88 -4.90 -12.13
N GLU A 51 -6.18 -6.19 -12.13
CA GLU A 51 -5.99 -7.06 -13.32
C GLU A 51 -7.23 -7.11 -14.22
N LYS A 52 -8.41 -6.78 -13.67
CA LYS A 52 -9.68 -6.77 -14.41
C LYS A 52 -10.59 -5.62 -13.97
N PRO A 53 -11.55 -5.19 -14.81
CA PRO A 53 -12.47 -4.11 -14.45
C PRO A 53 -13.24 -4.34 -13.14
N SER A 54 -13.58 -5.60 -12.82
CA SER A 54 -14.28 -5.94 -11.57
C SER A 54 -13.47 -5.71 -10.30
N ASP A 55 -12.15 -5.53 -10.41
CA ASP A 55 -11.25 -5.31 -9.27
C ASP A 55 -11.29 -3.86 -8.78
N TYR A 56 -11.92 -2.96 -9.54
CA TYR A 56 -12.14 -1.58 -9.11
C TYR A 56 -12.85 -1.48 -7.75
N LYS A 57 -13.65 -2.48 -7.37
CA LYS A 57 -14.24 -2.61 -6.03
C LYS A 57 -13.20 -2.59 -4.91
N TYR A 58 -12.01 -3.13 -5.14
CA TYR A 58 -10.93 -3.16 -4.15
C TYR A 58 -10.28 -1.79 -3.98
N TRP A 59 -10.12 -1.05 -5.08
CA TRP A 59 -9.67 0.35 -5.02
C TRP A 59 -10.62 1.22 -4.20
N ILE A 60 -11.94 1.05 -4.40
CA ILE A 60 -12.96 1.76 -3.61
C ILE A 60 -12.82 1.39 -2.12
N ARG A 61 -12.72 0.10 -1.79
CA ARG A 61 -12.59 -0.37 -0.41
C ARG A 61 -11.34 0.18 0.27
N LEU A 62 -10.19 0.14 -0.42
CA LEU A 62 -8.92 0.65 0.06
C LEU A 62 -9.02 2.13 0.45
N ASN A 63 -9.43 2.98 -0.49
CA ASN A 63 -9.50 4.42 -0.25
C ASN A 63 -10.60 4.78 0.75
N THR A 64 -11.73 4.05 0.76
CA THR A 64 -12.78 4.24 1.78
C THR A 64 -12.22 4.02 3.19
N VAL A 65 -11.49 2.93 3.42
CA VAL A 65 -10.91 2.64 4.75
C VAL A 65 -9.86 3.69 5.12
N ILE A 66 -9.00 4.08 4.19
CA ILE A 66 -7.98 5.11 4.42
C ILE A 66 -8.63 6.44 4.81
N GLU A 67 -9.62 6.90 4.06
CA GLU A 67 -10.30 8.18 4.30
C GLU A 67 -11.09 8.17 5.61
N GLN A 68 -11.91 7.15 5.85
CA GLN A 68 -12.78 7.08 7.03
C GLN A 68 -11.98 6.98 8.34
N ASN A 69 -10.75 6.45 8.29
CA ASN A 69 -9.87 6.33 9.45
C ASN A 69 -8.75 7.38 9.47
N ALA A 70 -8.76 8.35 8.56
CA ALA A 70 -7.73 9.38 8.42
C ALA A 70 -6.29 8.82 8.38
N LEU A 71 -6.11 7.68 7.70
CA LEU A 71 -4.81 7.05 7.56
C LEU A 71 -3.94 7.87 6.60
N LYS A 72 -2.69 8.11 6.98
CA LYS A 72 -1.73 8.87 6.16
C LYS A 72 -1.01 7.94 5.17
N ILE A 73 -1.76 7.42 4.20
CA ILE A 73 -1.26 6.48 3.18
C ILE A 73 -1.48 7.11 1.80
N ASP A 74 -0.41 7.21 1.02
CA ASP A 74 -0.49 7.60 -0.39
C ASP A 74 -0.87 6.38 -1.25
N THR A 75 -1.82 6.51 -2.17
CA THR A 75 -2.28 5.39 -3.00
C THR A 75 -2.08 5.65 -4.50
N TRP A 76 -1.69 4.61 -5.23
CA TRP A 76 -1.61 4.59 -6.68
C TRP A 76 -2.36 3.38 -7.24
N MET A 77 -3.13 3.62 -8.30
CA MET A 77 -3.82 2.55 -9.02
C MET A 77 -3.00 2.18 -10.25
N ILE A 78 -2.63 0.90 -10.35
CA ILE A 78 -1.97 0.35 -11.53
C ILE A 78 -2.98 -0.48 -12.29
N LYS A 79 -3.20 -0.16 -13.57
CA LYS A 79 -4.05 -0.92 -14.48
C LYS A 79 -3.14 -1.71 -15.43
N GLN A 80 -3.40 -3.01 -15.60
CA GLN A 80 -2.85 -3.79 -16.70
C GLN A 80 -3.65 -3.59 -17.98
#